data_AF-A0A8S0TGG8-F1
#
_entry.id   AF-A0A8S0TGG8-F1
#
_cell.length_a   1.000
_cell.length_b   1.000
_cell.length_c   1.000
_cell.angle_alpha   90.00
_cell.angle_beta   90.00
_cell.angle_gamma   90.00
#
_symmetry.space_group_name_H-M   'P 1'
#
loop_
_entity.id
_entity.type
_entity.pdbx_description
1 polymer ?
#
loop_
_entity_poly.entity_id
_entity_poly.type
_entity_poly.pdbx_seq_one_letter_code
_entity_poly.pdbx_strand_id
1 'polypeptide(L)'
;MYGNLYTKNNVAISATHTHAGPGGYLQYFVYLVTSFGFVRQSFDALVDGIEQSIIQAHDSLQPGSIYVNKGSSTMGNASVQMQTASISLESMVKDFATDGEPRGRKEEDNL
;
A
#
# COMPACT_ATOMS: atom_id res chain seq x y z
N MET A 1 26.42 -1.02 15.42
CA MET A 1 25.30 -1.18 14.47
C MET A 1 25.50 -2.45 13.66
N TYR A 2 24.42 -3.16 13.36
CA TYR A 2 24.33 -4.60 13.00
C TYR A 2 25.05 -5.08 11.71
N GLY A 3 26.11 -4.39 11.24
CA GLY A 3 26.89 -4.78 10.06
C GLY A 3 26.01 -4.95 8.83
N ASN A 4 26.09 -6.13 8.21
CA ASN A 4 25.32 -6.47 7.01
C ASN A 4 24.02 -7.24 7.31
N LEU A 5 23.55 -7.26 8.56
CA LEU A 5 22.34 -8.00 8.94
C LEU A 5 21.07 -7.39 8.32
N TYR A 6 20.97 -6.06 8.33
CA TYR A 6 19.87 -5.30 7.73
C TYR A 6 20.33 -4.66 6.43
N THR A 7 19.67 -5.00 5.34
CA THR A 7 20.00 -4.60 3.97
C THR A 7 18.75 -4.17 3.22
N LYS A 8 18.92 -3.53 2.06
CA LYS A 8 17.81 -3.20 1.16
C LYS A 8 16.97 -4.42 0.72
N ASN A 9 17.48 -5.64 0.85
CA ASN A 9 16.79 -6.85 0.39
C ASN A 9 15.88 -7.47 1.46
N ASN A 10 16.06 -7.12 2.75
CA ASN A 10 15.33 -7.71 3.88
C ASN A 10 14.72 -6.68 4.83
N VAL A 11 14.72 -5.40 4.44
CA VAL A 11 14.03 -4.32 5.16
C VAL A 11 12.98 -3.71 4.25
N ALA A 12 11.73 -3.70 4.71
CA ALA A 12 10.63 -3.01 4.05
C ALA A 12 10.19 -1.82 4.91
N ILE A 13 10.00 -0.67 4.28
CA ILE A 13 9.50 0.55 4.93
C ILE A 13 8.18 0.92 4.25
N SER A 14 7.11 1.06 5.04
CA SER A 14 5.78 1.44 4.54
C SER A 14 5.20 2.55 5.41
N ALA A 15 4.49 3.50 4.80
CA ALA A 15 3.77 4.55 5.51
C ALA A 15 2.26 4.26 5.54
N THR A 16 1.60 4.63 6.64
CA THR A 16 0.12 4.58 6.75
C THR A 16 -0.59 5.64 5.90
N HIS A 17 0.17 6.57 5.31
CA HIS A 17 -0.33 7.65 4.46
C HIS A 17 -1.26 8.64 5.18
N THR A 18 -0.95 8.97 6.43
CA THR A 18 -1.61 10.09 7.12
C THR A 18 -1.21 11.43 6.52
N HIS A 19 -2.19 12.33 6.35
CA HIS A 19 -1.97 13.70 5.88
C HIS A 19 -1.67 14.69 7.02
N ALA A 20 -1.63 14.22 8.27
CA ALA A 20 -1.44 15.05 9.46
C ALA A 20 -0.02 14.97 10.05
N GLY A 21 0.97 14.53 9.26
CA GLY A 21 2.39 14.50 9.67
C GLY A 21 3.13 15.81 9.32
N PRO A 22 4.25 16.11 10.00
CA PRO A 22 5.11 17.25 9.62
C PRO A 22 5.77 16.99 8.26
N GLY A 23 5.79 17.99 7.37
CA GLY A 23 6.42 17.90 6.04
C GLY A 23 7.94 18.08 6.04
N GLY A 24 8.53 18.26 4.86
CA GLY A 24 9.93 18.72 4.72
C GLY A 24 11.03 17.65 4.86
N TYR A 25 10.69 16.36 4.80
CA TYR A 25 11.66 15.26 4.98
C TYR A 25 12.00 14.49 3.68
N LEU A 26 11.42 14.87 2.53
CA LEU A 26 11.63 14.22 1.24
C LEU A 26 12.69 14.95 0.40
N GLN A 27 13.39 14.23 -0.49
CA GLN A 27 14.53 14.79 -1.23
C GLN A 27 14.15 15.46 -2.56
N TYR A 28 13.07 14.99 -3.21
CA TYR A 28 12.66 15.55 -4.50
C TYR A 28 11.95 16.89 -4.31
N PHE A 29 12.34 17.87 -5.13
CA PHE A 29 11.86 19.25 -5.07
C PHE A 29 10.34 19.38 -5.00
N VAL A 30 9.61 18.60 -5.81
CA VAL A 30 8.14 18.64 -5.87
C VAL A 30 7.48 18.43 -4.50
N TYR A 31 8.10 17.64 -3.63
CA TYR A 31 7.56 17.36 -2.29
C TYR A 31 7.97 18.40 -1.23
N LEU A 32 8.91 19.28 -1.55
CA LEU A 32 9.41 20.30 -0.63
C LEU A 32 8.69 21.64 -0.74
N VAL A 33 8.00 21.89 -1.86
CA VAL A 33 7.33 23.18 -2.15
C VAL A 33 6.38 23.61 -1.03
N THR A 34 5.46 22.72 -0.64
CA THR A 34 4.47 23.01 0.41
C THR A 34 5.05 22.97 1.82
N SER A 35 6.26 22.43 1.97
CA SER A 35 7.00 22.38 3.24
C SER A 35 7.99 23.55 3.39
N PHE A 36 8.06 24.44 2.39
CA PHE A 36 9.04 25.54 2.32
C PHE A 36 10.50 25.09 2.41
N GLY A 37 10.79 23.90 1.85
CA GLY A 37 12.13 23.33 1.85
C GLY A 37 12.30 22.17 2.82
N PHE A 38 13.57 21.80 3.03
CA PHE A 38 13.96 20.66 3.86
C PHE A 38 14.01 21.05 5.34
N VAL A 39 13.31 20.30 6.18
CA VAL A 39 13.23 20.50 7.62
C VAL A 39 14.00 19.37 8.30
N ARG A 40 15.23 19.68 8.71
CA ARG A 40 16.15 18.70 9.28
C ARG A 40 15.59 17.98 10.51
N GLN A 41 14.90 18.72 11.38
CA GLN A 41 14.27 18.16 12.58
C GLN A 41 13.23 17.08 12.25
N SER A 42 12.41 17.29 11.22
CA SER A 42 11.41 16.31 10.78
C SER A 42 12.06 15.06 10.18
N PHE A 43 13.12 15.24 9.40
CA PHE A 43 13.88 14.13 8.83
C PHE A 43 14.57 13.30 9.91
N ASP A 44 15.32 13.93 10.81
CA ASP A 44 16.06 13.25 11.87
C ASP A 44 15.08 12.51 12.81
N ALA A 45 13.98 13.14 13.22
CA ALA A 45 12.97 12.48 14.05
C ALA A 45 12.36 11.23 13.40
N LEU A 46 12.14 11.24 12.08
CA LEU A 46 11.66 10.07 11.34
C LEU A 46 12.71 8.96 11.27
N VAL A 47 13.96 9.31 10.93
CA VAL A 47 15.06 8.34 10.82
C VAL A 47 15.35 7.70 12.16
N ASP A 48 15.51 8.51 13.21
CA ASP A 48 15.76 8.05 14.57
C ASP A 48 14.60 7.18 15.06
N GLY A 49 13.36 7.58 14.83
CA GLY A 49 12.18 6.78 15.21
C GLY A 49 12.15 5.41 14.54
N ILE A 50 12.43 5.35 13.23
CA ILE A 50 12.50 4.09 12.48
C ILE A 50 13.63 3.22 13.03
N GLU A 51 14.82 3.77 13.21
CA GLU A 51 15.99 3.05 13.72
C GLU A 51 15.71 2.46 15.11
N GLN A 52 15.20 3.29 16.03
CA GLN A 52 14.89 2.87 17.39
C GLN A 52 13.83 1.77 17.44
N SER A 53 12.82 1.82 16.55
CA SER A 53 11.82 0.76 16.47
C SER A 53 12.42 -0.59 16.05
N ILE A 54 13.40 -0.59 15.16
CA ILE A 54 14.11 -1.79 14.72
C ILE A 54 14.99 -2.33 15.84
N ILE A 55 15.72 -1.47 16.55
CA ILE A 55 16.55 -1.86 17.70
C ILE A 55 15.68 -2.52 18.78
N GLN A 56 14.56 -1.89 19.15
CA GLN A 56 13.64 -2.44 20.14
C GLN A 56 13.04 -3.78 19.71
N ALA A 57 12.69 -3.94 18.43
CA ALA A 57 12.21 -5.21 17.89
C ALA A 57 13.31 -6.30 17.87
N HIS A 58 14.55 -5.94 17.53
CA HIS A 58 15.69 -6.84 17.54
C HIS A 58 16.02 -7.34 18.94
N ASP A 59 16.03 -6.44 19.92
CA ASP A 59 16.40 -6.75 21.30
C ASP A 59 15.31 -7.51 22.05
N SER A 60 14.10 -7.60 21.47
CA SER A 60 12.94 -8.30 22.02
C SER A 60 12.61 -9.63 21.31
N LEU A 61 13.53 -10.17 20.51
CA LEU A 61 13.34 -11.45 19.81
C LEU A 61 13.08 -12.61 20.79
N GLN A 62 12.00 -13.35 20.56
CA GLN A 62 11.61 -14.54 21.33
C GLN A 62 11.01 -15.61 20.39
N PRO A 63 11.10 -16.91 20.74
CA PRO A 63 10.41 -17.95 19.99
C PRO A 63 8.90 -17.72 19.95
N GLY A 64 8.29 -17.91 18.77
CA GLY A 64 6.85 -17.71 18.58
C GLY A 64 6.33 -18.29 17.28
N SER A 65 5.01 -18.21 17.10
CA SER A 65 4.29 -18.67 15.92
C SER A 65 3.55 -17.52 15.25
N ILE A 66 3.52 -17.48 13.92
CA ILE A 66 2.79 -16.46 13.15
C ILE A 66 1.47 -17.05 12.67
N TYR A 67 0.37 -16.33 12.89
CA TYR A 67 -0.97 -16.69 12.42
C TYR A 67 -1.50 -15.58 11.52
N VAL A 68 -2.25 -15.94 10.47
CA VAL A 68 -2.84 -14.99 9.51
C VAL A 68 -4.34 -15.20 9.47
N ASN A 69 -5.10 -14.10 9.57
CA ASN A 69 -6.55 -14.08 9.44
C ASN A 69 -6.94 -13.11 8.31
N LYS A 70 -7.97 -13.45 7.55
CA LYS A 70 -8.60 -12.58 6.53
C LYS A 70 -10.09 -12.50 6.82
N GLY A 71 -10.60 -11.28 6.89
CA GLY A 71 -12.04 -10.99 6.97
C GLY A 71 -12.44 -10.05 5.86
N SER A 72 -13.64 -10.25 5.29
CA SER A 72 -14.26 -9.25 4.43
C SER A 72 -15.06 -8.30 5.31
N SER A 73 -14.67 -7.03 5.32
CA SER A 73 -15.39 -5.97 6.02
C SER A 73 -16.48 -5.43 5.09
N THR A 74 -17.76 -5.69 5.37
CA THR A 74 -18.90 -4.96 4.78
C THR A 74 -19.03 -3.55 5.35
N MET A 75 -17.90 -2.88 5.60
CA MET A 75 -17.88 -1.51 6.09
C MET A 75 -18.19 -0.56 4.93
N GLY A 76 -19.48 -0.41 4.62
CA GLY A 76 -19.97 0.47 3.56
C GLY A 76 -19.64 1.96 3.73
N ASN A 77 -18.95 2.35 4.80
CA ASN A 77 -18.61 3.74 5.14
C ASN A 77 -17.15 3.98 5.57
N ALA A 78 -16.27 2.97 5.57
CA ALA A 78 -14.88 3.15 6.00
C ALA A 78 -13.98 3.76 4.90
N SER A 79 -14.36 3.57 3.64
CA SER A 79 -13.66 4.12 2.47
C SER A 79 -14.65 4.33 1.34
N VAL A 80 -14.49 5.43 0.60
CA VAL A 80 -15.23 5.69 -0.63
C VAL A 80 -14.25 5.84 -1.79
N GLN A 81 -14.61 5.30 -2.96
CA GLN A 81 -13.81 5.49 -4.16
C GLN A 81 -14.04 6.91 -4.68
N MET A 82 -13.01 7.75 -4.63
CA MET A 82 -13.10 9.15 -5.07
C MET A 82 -13.08 9.32 -6.59
N GLN A 83 -12.56 8.33 -7.34
CA GLN A 83 -12.48 8.32 -8.80
C GLN A 83 -13.17 7.05 -9.36
N THR A 84 -14.50 7.04 -9.40
CA THR A 84 -15.27 5.86 -9.81
C THR A 84 -15.14 5.52 -11.30
N ALA A 85 -15.05 6.53 -12.18
CA ALA A 85 -15.01 6.35 -13.63
C ALA A 85 -13.83 5.48 -14.11
N SER A 86 -12.66 5.59 -13.49
CA SER A 86 -11.45 4.84 -13.88
C SER A 86 -11.55 3.35 -13.54
N ILE A 87 -12.20 3.01 -12.43
CA ILE A 87 -12.39 1.62 -12.01
C ILE A 87 -13.53 0.97 -12.78
N SER A 88 -14.61 1.70 -13.08
CA SER A 88 -15.72 1.18 -13.89
C SER A 88 -15.28 0.75 -15.29
N LEU A 89 -14.34 1.46 -15.91
CA LEU A 89 -13.78 1.07 -17.20
C LEU A 89 -12.91 -0.19 -17.10
N GLU A 90 -12.09 -0.31 -16.07
CA GLU A 90 -11.29 -1.52 -15.82
C GLU A 90 -12.15 -2.75 -15.48
N SER A 91 -13.22 -2.58 -14.69
CA SER A 91 -14.14 -3.68 -14.40
C SER A 91 -14.90 -4.09 -15.66
N MET A 92 -15.38 -3.14 -16.47
CA MET A 92 -16.02 -3.43 -17.75
C MET A 92 -15.11 -4.19 -18.72
N VAL A 93 -13.82 -3.84 -18.78
CA VAL A 93 -12.84 -4.54 -19.62
C VAL A 93 -12.56 -5.96 -19.09
N LYS A 94 -12.48 -6.15 -17.77
CA LYS A 94 -12.29 -7.47 -17.16
C LYS A 94 -13.50 -8.38 -17.38
N ASP A 95 -14.71 -7.83 -17.23
CA ASP A 95 -15.97 -8.56 -17.48
C ASP A 95 -16.08 -8.95 -18.96
N PHE A 96 -15.68 -8.07 -19.89
CA PHE A 96 -15.65 -8.37 -21.33
C PHE A 96 -14.60 -9.43 -21.71
N ALA A 97 -13.45 -9.44 -21.04
CA ALA A 97 -12.38 -10.41 -21.28
C ALA A 97 -12.71 -11.82 -20.75
N THR A 98 -13.58 -11.94 -19.76
CA THR A 98 -14.02 -13.22 -19.19
C THR A 98 -15.21 -13.85 -19.92
N ASP A 99 -15.95 -13.08 -20.73
CA ASP A 99 -17.15 -13.53 -21.46
C ASP A 99 -16.84 -14.10 -22.87
N GLY A 100 -15.57 -14.37 -23.17
CA GLY A 100 -15.06 -14.75 -24.49
C GLY A 100 -15.39 -16.16 -25.03
N GLU A 101 -16.46 -16.82 -24.57
CA GLU A 101 -16.98 -18.01 -25.25
C GLU A 101 -18.09 -17.59 -26.23
N PRO A 102 -17.92 -17.78 -27.56
CA PRO A 102 -18.95 -17.44 -28.51
C PRO A 102 -20.18 -18.33 -28.27
N ARG A 103 -21.29 -17.74 -27.83
CA ARG A 103 -22.58 -18.45 -27.79
C ARG A 103 -22.95 -18.85 -29.22
N GLY A 104 -22.76 -20.12 -29.54
CA GLY A 104 -23.26 -20.73 -30.77
C GLY A 104 -24.75 -20.43 -30.91
N ARG A 105 -25.11 -19.83 -32.05
CA ARG A 105 -26.51 -19.67 -32.48
C ARG A 105 -27.08 -21.07 -32.63
N LYS A 106 -28.01 -21.48 -31.75
CA LYS A 106 -28.78 -22.69 -31.96
C LYS A 106 -29.65 -22.46 -33.20
N GLU A 107 -29.40 -23.24 -34.25
CA GLU A 107 -30.33 -23.41 -35.36
C GLU A 107 -31.64 -23.97 -34.80
N GLU A 108 -32.74 -23.30 -35.13
CA GLU A 108 -34.09 -23.77 -34.87
C GLU A 108 -34.44 -24.81 -35.95
N ASP A 109 -34.31 -26.10 -35.61
CA ASP A 109 -34.89 -27.18 -36.39
C ASP A 109 -36.38 -27.34 -36.00
N ASN A 110 -37.23 -27.19 -37.02
CA ASN A 110 -38.69 -27.29 -37.04
C ASN A 110 -39.29 -28.49 -36.28
N LEU A 111 -40.38 -28.22 -35.54
CA LEU A 111 -41.68 -28.89 -35.67
C LEU A 111 -42.81 -27.89 -35.42
#